data_AF-A0A1H8IPZ8-F1
#
_entry.id   AF-A0A1H8IPZ8-F1
#
_cell.length_a   1.000
_cell.length_b   1.000
_cell.length_c   1.000
_cell.angle_alpha   90.00
_cell.angle_beta   90.00
_cell.angle_gamma   90.00
#
_symmetry.space_group_name_H-M   'P 1'
#
loop_
_entity.id
_entity.type
_entity.pdbx_description
1 polymer ?
#
loop_
_entity_poly.entity_id
_entity_poly.type
_entity_poly.pdbx_seq_one_letter_code
_entity_poly.pdbx_strand_id
1 'polypeptide(L)'
;MSVLFYSALLSACISGAIAEYKQRSTYIWAGLGLIAGPIAVMLILYVPSRRPGKAPVAPESASMRSIADEIYSLEEMRQRGIISDDEFTQGKAQLLAWPLSSPIPPALSPQRVWADGRRTWASYQPATRAAFTDLARRHELKVRWRDDVPFEVVCTYPVQPRLSLEFTLALEKGTIHCWGEGWELEGVDIGRPDKGMPGDLDQALDALIEGSGRVLIRTAYGATAPFWVALQVFRDDRWRTIRRRVGLPWPPVWRRQLLANHHGKPGTAPR
;
A
#
# COMPACT_ATOMS: atom_id res chain seq x y z
N MET A 1 46.38 -8.16 13.17
CA MET A 1 45.17 -7.43 13.63
C MET A 1 45.21 -5.94 13.24
N SER A 2 46.38 -5.32 13.18
CA SER A 2 46.60 -3.92 12.76
C SER A 2 46.16 -3.60 11.32
N VAL A 3 46.52 -4.44 10.33
CA VAL A 3 46.28 -4.14 8.90
C VAL A 3 44.78 -3.99 8.55
N LEU A 4 43.91 -4.83 9.13
CA LEU A 4 42.47 -4.76 8.89
C LEU A 4 41.84 -3.50 9.49
N PHE A 5 42.26 -3.12 10.70
CA PHE A 5 41.83 -1.88 11.34
C PHE A 5 42.24 -0.64 10.54
N TYR A 6 43.47 -0.59 10.03
CA TYR A 6 43.92 0.52 9.19
C TYR A 6 43.14 0.59 7.88
N SER A 7 42.81 -0.55 7.27
CA SER A 7 42.03 -0.60 6.03
C SER A 7 40.58 -0.11 6.22
N ALA A 8 39.94 -0.44 7.34
CA ALA A 8 38.59 0.02 7.68
C ALA A 8 38.55 1.53 7.98
N LEU A 9 39.56 2.04 8.70
CA LEU A 9 39.72 3.48 8.96
C LEU A 9 39.95 4.27 7.67
N LEU A 10 40.84 3.78 6.80
CA LEU A 10 41.10 4.41 5.50
C LEU A 10 39.84 4.45 4.64
N SER A 11 39.09 3.34 4.63
CA SER A 11 37.80 3.22 3.92
C SER A 11 36.74 4.18 4.47
N ALA A 12 36.65 4.35 5.79
CA ALA A 12 35.74 5.30 6.43
C ALA A 12 36.08 6.76 6.05
N CYS A 13 37.37 7.13 6.07
CA CYS A 13 37.83 8.45 5.65
C CYS A 13 37.54 8.73 4.17
N ILE A 14 37.85 7.78 3.28
CA ILE A 14 37.62 7.93 1.84
C ILE A 14 36.12 8.01 1.53
N SER A 15 35.31 7.16 2.16
CA SER A 15 33.84 7.18 1.99
C SER A 15 33.23 8.49 2.48
N GLY A 16 33.70 9.01 3.61
CA GLY A 16 33.28 10.32 4.14
C GLY A 16 33.64 11.47 3.21
N ALA A 17 34.88 11.52 2.72
CA ALA A 17 35.34 12.56 1.81
C ALA A 17 34.58 12.54 0.46
N ILE A 18 34.33 11.36 -0.11
CA ILE A 18 33.53 11.24 -1.34
C ILE A 18 32.06 11.62 -1.09
N ALA A 19 31.52 11.32 0.09
CA ALA A 19 30.16 11.71 0.47
C ALA A 19 30.02 13.22 0.55
N GLU A 20 30.98 13.88 1.20
CA GLU A 20 31.04 15.34 1.32
C GLU A 20 31.15 16.00 -0.07
N TYR A 21 32.06 15.49 -0.92
CA TYR A 21 32.18 15.95 -2.31
C TYR A 21 30.88 15.78 -3.10
N LYS A 22 30.11 14.71 -2.84
CA LYS A 22 28.79 14.45 -3.44
C LYS A 22 27.61 15.11 -2.70
N GLN A 23 27.87 16.02 -1.75
CA GLN A 23 26.86 16.70 -0.90
C GLN A 23 25.89 15.73 -0.19
N ARG A 24 26.43 14.66 0.39
CA ARG A 24 25.69 13.66 1.17
C ARG A 24 26.08 13.72 2.64
N SER A 25 25.27 13.08 3.50
CA SER A 25 25.54 13.01 4.94
C SER A 25 26.85 12.25 5.24
N THR A 26 27.91 13.00 5.57
CA THR A 26 29.26 12.49 5.84
C THR A 26 29.27 11.39 6.91
N TYR A 27 28.48 11.57 7.97
CA TYR A 27 28.44 10.64 9.11
C TYR A 27 27.90 9.25 8.73
N ILE A 28 26.86 9.18 7.90
CA ILE A 28 26.24 7.92 7.48
C ILE A 28 27.22 7.13 6.59
N TRP A 29 27.88 7.81 5.65
CA TRP A 29 28.78 7.16 4.71
C TRP A 29 30.14 6.81 5.32
N ALA A 30 30.64 7.58 6.28
CA ALA A 30 31.82 7.22 7.06
C ALA A 30 31.57 5.97 7.93
N GLY A 31 30.40 5.89 8.59
CA GLY A 31 29.98 4.70 9.34
C GLY A 31 29.84 3.46 8.45
N LEU A 32 29.25 3.62 7.26
CA LEU A 32 29.16 2.54 6.28
C LEU A 32 30.54 2.10 5.78
N GLY A 33 31.46 3.04 5.58
CA GLY A 33 32.85 2.76 5.19
C GLY A 33 33.64 1.98 6.23
N LEU A 34 33.31 2.14 7.52
CA LEU A 34 33.90 1.39 8.63
C LEU A 34 33.42 -0.07 8.66
N ILE A 35 32.14 -0.30 8.35
CA ILE A 35 31.48 -1.62 8.45
C ILE A 35 31.67 -2.44 7.17
N ALA A 36 31.47 -1.84 6.00
CA ALA A 36 31.47 -2.52 4.71
C ALA A 36 32.78 -2.37 3.92
N GLY A 37 33.75 -1.62 4.46
CA GLY A 37 35.05 -1.43 3.83
C GLY A 37 34.95 -0.90 2.39
N PRO A 38 35.74 -1.43 1.44
CA PRO A 38 35.81 -0.91 0.07
C PRO A 38 34.49 -1.02 -0.72
N ILE A 39 33.54 -1.84 -0.26
CA ILE A 39 32.21 -1.98 -0.88
C ILE A 39 31.41 -0.68 -0.73
N ALA A 40 31.56 0.04 0.39
CA ALA A 40 30.91 1.34 0.61
C ALA A 40 31.40 2.40 -0.38
N VAL A 41 32.70 2.37 -0.70
CA VAL A 41 33.33 3.28 -1.68
C VAL A 41 32.80 3.01 -3.10
N MET A 42 32.66 1.73 -3.49
CA MET A 42 32.03 1.37 -4.76
C MET A 42 30.57 1.85 -4.83
N LEU A 43 29.79 1.62 -3.78
CA LEU A 43 28.39 2.08 -3.73
C LEU A 43 28.28 3.60 -3.88
N ILE A 44 29.11 4.38 -3.17
CA ILE A 44 29.01 5.83 -3.25
C ILE A 44 29.41 6.37 -4.62
N LEU A 45 30.34 5.72 -5.31
CA LEU A 45 30.75 6.08 -6.67
C LEU A 45 29.65 5.81 -7.70
N TYR A 46 28.99 4.65 -7.61
CA TYR A 46 27.94 4.24 -8.54
C TYR A 46 26.59 4.94 -8.33
N VAL A 47 26.29 5.45 -7.14
CA VAL A 47 25.07 6.23 -6.97
C VAL A 47 25.27 7.63 -7.59
N PRO A 48 24.42 8.03 -8.55
CA PRO A 48 24.55 9.33 -9.21
C PRO A 48 24.55 10.47 -8.19
N SER A 49 25.47 11.43 -8.36
CA SER A 49 25.50 12.63 -7.54
C SER A 49 24.16 13.35 -7.67
N ARG A 50 23.52 13.67 -6.55
CA ARG A 50 22.44 14.65 -6.55
C ARG A 50 23.13 15.97 -6.87
N ARG A 51 23.25 16.32 -8.16
CA ARG A 51 23.45 17.72 -8.51
C ARG A 51 22.35 18.49 -7.78
N PRO A 52 22.64 19.63 -7.14
CA PRO A 52 21.59 20.58 -6.82
C PRO A 52 21.10 21.10 -8.17
N GLY A 53 20.25 20.30 -8.84
CA GLY A 53 19.25 20.86 -9.71
C GLY A 53 18.54 21.88 -8.84
N LYS A 54 18.72 23.15 -9.21
CA LYS A 54 17.97 24.32 -8.77
C LYS A 54 16.82 23.85 -7.90
N ALA A 55 16.96 24.00 -6.58
CA ALA A 55 15.90 23.63 -5.64
C ALA A 55 14.59 24.07 -6.31
N PRO A 56 13.59 23.18 -6.48
CA PRO A 56 12.27 23.67 -6.89
C PRO A 56 12.03 24.80 -5.91
N VAL A 57 11.83 26.01 -6.46
CA VAL A 57 11.53 27.22 -5.68
C VAL A 57 10.62 26.71 -4.57
N ALA A 58 11.14 26.73 -3.34
CA ALA A 58 10.36 26.24 -2.22
C ALA A 58 9.03 26.97 -2.37
N PRO A 59 7.88 26.28 -2.50
CA PRO A 59 6.62 27.00 -2.54
C PRO A 59 6.68 27.89 -1.31
N GLU A 60 6.62 29.20 -1.55
CA GLU A 60 6.70 30.24 -0.53
C GLU A 60 6.05 29.69 0.72
N SER A 61 6.85 29.56 1.78
CA SER A 61 6.46 29.15 3.12
C SER A 61 4.96 28.95 3.19
N ALA A 62 4.49 27.72 2.93
CA ALA A 62 3.07 27.41 2.95
C ALA A 62 2.58 27.91 4.29
N SER A 63 1.87 29.05 4.28
CA SER A 63 1.13 29.48 5.45
C SER A 63 0.34 28.25 5.87
N MET A 64 0.25 27.98 7.17
CA MET A 64 -0.72 27.00 7.66
C MET A 64 -2.09 27.49 7.20
N ARG A 65 -2.51 27.09 6.00
CA ARG A 65 -3.82 27.41 5.45
C ARG A 65 -4.80 26.68 6.33
N SER A 66 -5.77 27.41 6.86
CA SER A 66 -6.76 26.81 7.73
C SER A 66 -7.58 25.81 6.92
N ILE A 67 -7.99 24.70 7.54
CA ILE A 67 -8.95 23.75 6.95
C ILE A 67 -10.21 24.51 6.51
N ALA A 68 -10.59 25.57 7.23
CA ALA A 68 -11.73 26.42 6.87
C ALA A 68 -11.51 27.17 5.54
N ASP A 69 -10.30 27.67 5.29
CA ASP A 69 -9.97 28.39 4.04
C ASP A 69 -10.00 27.44 2.84
N GLU A 70 -9.53 26.21 3.02
CA GLU A 70 -9.54 25.19 1.98
C GLU A 70 -10.97 24.68 1.69
N ILE A 71 -11.81 24.51 2.72
CA ILE A 71 -13.24 24.22 2.54
C ILE A 71 -13.96 25.38 1.84
N TYR A 72 -13.62 26.62 2.17
CA TYR A 72 -14.18 27.80 1.50
C TYR A 72 -13.76 27.89 0.03
N SER A 73 -12.50 27.55 -0.27
CA SER A 73 -12.02 27.48 -1.66
C SER A 73 -12.76 26.40 -2.47
N LEU A 74 -13.02 25.23 -1.88
CA LEU A 74 -13.85 24.20 -2.52
C LEU A 74 -15.29 24.70 -2.75
N GLU A 75 -15.85 25.42 -1.78
CA GLU A 75 -17.20 25.98 -1.88
C GLU A 75 -17.28 27.04 -2.99
N GLU A 76 -16.27 27.90 -3.10
CA GLU A 76 -16.15 28.89 -4.17
C GLU A 76 -16.03 28.21 -5.55
N MET A 77 -15.27 27.12 -5.66
CA MET A 77 -15.16 26.33 -6.89
C MET A 77 -16.48 25.67 -7.28
N ARG A 78 -17.26 25.19 -6.30
CA ARG A 78 -18.60 24.63 -6.50
C ARG A 78 -19.58 25.69 -6.99
N GLN A 79 -19.60 26.86 -6.35
CA GLN A 79 -20.46 27.98 -6.74
C GLN A 79 -20.14 28.51 -8.15
N ARG A 80 -18.88 28.42 -8.57
CA ARG A 80 -18.44 28.75 -9.94
C ARG A 80 -18.70 27.65 -10.97
N GLY A 81 -19.25 26.50 -10.56
CA GLY A 81 -19.49 25.35 -11.44
C GLY A 81 -18.22 24.67 -11.94
N ILE A 82 -17.08 24.90 -11.28
CA ILE A 82 -15.78 24.29 -11.64
C ILE A 82 -15.73 22.84 -11.17
N ILE A 83 -16.36 22.55 -10.03
CA ILE A 83 -16.53 21.21 -9.46
C ILE A 83 -18.01 20.94 -9.17
N SER A 84 -18.42 19.68 -9.27
CA SER A 84 -19.75 19.17 -8.91
C SER A 84 -19.95 19.09 -7.39
N ASP A 85 -21.20 18.95 -6.95
CA ASP A 85 -21.53 18.73 -5.53
C ASP A 85 -20.87 17.46 -4.96
N ASP A 86 -20.71 16.41 -5.77
CA ASP A 86 -20.03 15.17 -5.38
C ASP A 86 -18.52 15.39 -5.17
N GLU A 87 -17.88 16.13 -6.09
CA GLU A 87 -16.46 16.50 -6.00
C GLU A 87 -16.20 17.42 -4.79
N PHE A 88 -17.12 18.34 -4.50
CA PHE A 88 -17.06 19.19 -3.31
C PHE A 88 -17.15 18.37 -2.02
N THR A 89 -18.14 17.48 -1.94
CA THR A 89 -18.37 16.67 -0.73
C THR A 89 -17.14 15.78 -0.46
N GLN A 90 -16.55 15.21 -1.49
CA GLN A 90 -15.30 14.46 -1.37
C GLN A 90 -14.12 15.34 -0.95
N GLY A 91 -13.91 16.50 -1.60
CA GLY A 91 -12.80 17.39 -1.26
C GLY A 91 -12.86 17.81 0.21
N LYS A 92 -14.08 18.12 0.68
CA LYS A 92 -14.34 18.43 2.08
C LYS A 92 -14.03 17.25 3.00
N ALA A 93 -14.48 16.04 2.65
CA ALA A 93 -14.20 14.84 3.44
C ALA A 93 -12.70 14.51 3.49
N GLN A 94 -11.97 14.69 2.39
CA GLN A 94 -10.51 14.52 2.33
C GLN A 94 -9.78 15.50 3.25
N LEU A 95 -10.18 16.77 3.26
CA LEU A 95 -9.61 17.79 4.14
C LEU A 95 -9.88 17.48 5.62
N LEU A 96 -11.08 17.00 5.94
CA LEU A 96 -11.46 16.65 7.32
C LEU A 96 -10.81 15.35 7.82
N ALA A 97 -10.56 14.39 6.93
CA ALA A 97 -9.87 13.13 7.26
C ALA A 97 -8.34 13.26 7.29
N TRP A 98 -7.79 14.45 6.96
CA TRP A 98 -6.35 14.66 6.92
C TRP A 98 -5.75 14.73 8.34
N PRO A 99 -4.62 14.07 8.61
CA PRO A 99 -3.99 14.13 9.93
C PRO A 99 -3.53 15.56 10.25
N LEU A 100 -3.94 16.11 11.40
CA LEU A 100 -3.61 17.46 11.87
C LEU A 100 -2.09 17.74 11.97
N SER A 101 -1.27 16.69 12.04
CA SER A 101 0.18 16.75 12.15
C SER A 101 0.92 16.82 10.81
N SER A 102 0.21 16.70 9.68
CA SER A 102 0.78 16.75 8.34
C SER A 102 0.47 18.08 7.65
N PRO A 103 1.39 18.63 6.82
CA PRO A 103 1.06 19.79 5.99
C PRO A 103 -0.17 19.44 5.16
N ILE A 104 -1.23 20.24 5.31
CA ILE A 104 -2.48 20.08 4.58
C ILE A 104 -2.12 20.25 3.10
N PRO A 105 -2.35 19.25 2.23
CA PRO A 105 -2.19 19.45 0.80
C PRO A 105 -3.16 20.57 0.40
N PRO A 106 -2.79 21.41 -0.57
CA PRO A 106 -3.75 22.39 -1.09
C PRO A 106 -5.05 21.67 -1.45
N ALA A 107 -6.21 22.30 -1.21
CA ALA A 107 -7.49 21.79 -1.70
C ALA A 107 -7.33 21.37 -3.15
N LEU A 108 -8.08 20.35 -3.57
CA LEU A 108 -8.18 19.87 -4.94
C LEU A 108 -8.10 21.05 -5.92
N SER A 109 -6.89 21.36 -6.40
CA SER A 109 -6.73 22.49 -7.31
C SER A 109 -7.44 22.09 -8.60
N PRO A 110 -7.98 23.05 -9.38
CA PRO A 110 -8.60 22.71 -10.67
C PRO A 110 -7.69 21.83 -11.54
N GLN A 111 -6.38 22.05 -11.45
CA GLN A 111 -5.34 21.25 -12.10
C GLN A 111 -5.22 19.83 -11.53
N ARG A 112 -5.37 19.60 -10.21
CA ARG A 112 -5.43 18.26 -9.61
C ARG A 112 -6.72 17.54 -9.94
N VAL A 113 -7.87 18.22 -9.88
CA VAL A 113 -9.16 17.67 -10.32
C VAL A 113 -9.06 17.19 -11.77
N TRP A 114 -8.36 17.94 -12.63
CA TRP A 114 -8.18 17.58 -14.04
C TRP A 114 -7.07 16.54 -14.27
N ALA A 115 -5.96 16.60 -13.52
CA ALA A 115 -4.85 15.64 -13.60
C ALA A 115 -5.24 14.24 -13.09
N ASP A 116 -6.08 14.18 -12.05
CA ASP A 116 -6.70 12.95 -11.55
C ASP A 116 -7.94 12.54 -12.38
N GLY A 117 -8.25 13.28 -13.46
CA GLY A 117 -9.29 12.94 -14.43
C GLY A 117 -10.73 13.03 -13.93
N ARG A 118 -11.02 13.95 -12.99
CA ARG A 118 -12.30 14.08 -12.27
C ARG A 118 -12.72 12.82 -11.51
N ARG A 119 -11.75 11.94 -11.18
CA ARG A 119 -12.04 10.68 -10.51
C ARG A 119 -12.31 10.94 -9.04
N THR A 120 -13.58 10.94 -8.69
CA THR A 120 -14.00 10.98 -7.30
C THR A 120 -13.80 9.61 -6.64
N TRP A 121 -13.48 9.54 -5.34
CA TRP A 121 -13.48 8.26 -4.60
C TRP A 121 -14.85 7.56 -4.71
N ALA A 122 -15.92 8.36 -4.77
CA ALA A 122 -17.28 7.92 -5.07
C ALA A 122 -17.38 7.20 -6.43
N SER A 123 -16.66 7.64 -7.47
CA SER A 123 -16.71 7.01 -8.80
C SER A 123 -16.26 5.55 -8.82
N TYR A 124 -15.42 5.13 -7.87
CA TYR A 124 -14.96 3.75 -7.76
C TYR A 124 -15.99 2.85 -7.07
N GLN A 125 -16.94 3.40 -6.31
CA GLN A 125 -17.79 2.61 -5.43
C GLN A 125 -18.79 1.72 -6.18
N PRO A 126 -19.54 2.20 -7.20
CA PRO A 126 -20.54 1.37 -7.85
C PRO A 126 -19.90 0.12 -8.48
N ALA A 127 -18.79 0.31 -9.21
CA ALA A 127 -18.08 -0.79 -9.85
C ALA A 127 -17.45 -1.74 -8.83
N THR A 128 -16.87 -1.22 -7.74
CA THR A 128 -16.25 -2.05 -6.70
C THR A 128 -17.30 -2.82 -5.89
N ARG A 129 -18.42 -2.18 -5.53
CA ARG A 129 -19.56 -2.82 -4.86
C ARG A 129 -20.16 -3.91 -5.74
N ALA A 130 -20.30 -3.66 -7.04
CA ALA A 130 -20.74 -4.65 -8.01
C ALA A 130 -19.76 -5.83 -8.11
N ALA A 131 -18.44 -5.57 -8.15
CA ALA A 131 -17.43 -6.63 -8.20
C ALA A 131 -17.43 -7.51 -6.95
N PHE A 132 -17.54 -6.93 -5.75
CA PHE A 132 -17.66 -7.68 -4.50
C PHE A 132 -18.97 -8.48 -4.44
N THR A 133 -20.07 -7.88 -4.88
CA THR A 133 -21.37 -8.58 -4.96
C THR A 133 -21.31 -9.74 -5.96
N ASP A 134 -20.64 -9.57 -7.09
CA ASP A 134 -20.49 -10.60 -8.09
C ASP A 134 -19.65 -11.77 -7.57
N LEU A 135 -18.52 -11.50 -6.91
CA LEU A 135 -17.71 -12.52 -6.23
C LEU A 135 -18.56 -13.35 -5.26
N ALA A 136 -19.36 -12.69 -4.41
CA ALA A 136 -20.26 -13.37 -3.49
C ALA A 136 -21.30 -14.23 -4.21
N ARG A 137 -21.91 -13.68 -5.27
CA ARG A 137 -22.92 -14.36 -6.07
C ARG A 137 -22.36 -15.61 -6.76
N ARG A 138 -21.16 -15.54 -7.36
CA ARG A 138 -20.50 -16.67 -8.05
C ARG A 138 -20.28 -17.87 -7.13
N HIS A 139 -20.04 -17.61 -5.85
CA HIS A 139 -19.75 -18.65 -4.85
C HIS A 139 -20.90 -18.93 -3.87
N GLU A 140 -22.08 -18.32 -4.09
CA GLU A 140 -23.25 -18.39 -3.19
C GLU A 140 -22.92 -18.00 -1.73
N LEU A 141 -22.10 -16.97 -1.55
CA LEU A 141 -21.68 -16.47 -0.24
C LEU A 141 -22.60 -15.36 0.24
N LYS A 142 -22.88 -15.34 1.55
CA LYS A 142 -23.48 -14.17 2.21
C LYS A 142 -22.38 -13.14 2.47
N VAL A 143 -22.74 -11.87 2.31
CA VAL A 143 -21.86 -10.71 2.56
C VAL A 143 -22.50 -9.83 3.61
N ARG A 144 -21.67 -9.29 4.52
CA ARG A 144 -22.07 -8.25 5.47
C ARG A 144 -21.49 -6.93 5.01
N TRP A 145 -22.36 -5.99 4.66
CA TRP A 145 -21.98 -4.64 4.27
C TRP A 145 -21.80 -3.76 5.48
N ARG A 146 -20.82 -2.87 5.41
CA ARG A 146 -20.57 -1.84 6.39
C ARG A 146 -20.77 -0.49 5.71
N ASP A 147 -21.99 0.04 5.82
CA ASP A 147 -22.42 1.28 5.15
C ASP A 147 -22.32 2.53 6.06
N ASP A 148 -21.78 2.40 7.29
CA ASP A 148 -21.55 3.51 8.23
C ASP A 148 -20.31 4.36 7.89
N VAL A 149 -19.48 3.91 6.94
CA VAL A 149 -18.25 4.60 6.56
C VAL A 149 -18.44 5.33 5.22
N PRO A 150 -18.47 6.67 5.23
CA PRO A 150 -18.68 7.43 4.01
C PRO A 150 -17.46 7.29 3.09
N PHE A 151 -17.73 7.21 1.80
CA PHE A 151 -16.73 7.11 0.73
C PHE A 151 -16.01 5.77 0.57
N GLU A 152 -16.18 4.84 1.51
CA GLU A 152 -15.57 3.51 1.48
C GLU A 152 -16.59 2.45 1.07
N VAL A 153 -16.09 1.34 0.51
CA VAL A 153 -16.91 0.16 0.23
C VAL A 153 -16.32 -0.98 1.02
N VAL A 154 -16.85 -1.23 2.21
CA VAL A 154 -16.33 -2.25 3.13
C VAL A 154 -17.33 -3.40 3.23
N CYS A 155 -16.85 -4.62 2.98
CA CYS A 155 -17.68 -5.81 3.10
C CYS A 155 -16.91 -6.98 3.68
N THR A 156 -17.58 -7.74 4.56
CA THR A 156 -17.02 -8.93 5.21
C THR A 156 -17.72 -10.17 4.69
N TYR A 157 -16.93 -11.18 4.33
CA TYR A 157 -17.34 -12.52 3.98
C TYR A 157 -17.15 -13.40 5.21
N PRO A 158 -18.20 -13.62 6.04
CA PRO A 158 -18.07 -14.38 7.28
C PRO A 158 -17.83 -15.86 7.00
N VAL A 159 -17.32 -16.58 8.01
CA VAL A 159 -17.30 -18.05 8.00
C VAL A 159 -18.72 -18.57 7.81
N GLN A 160 -18.90 -19.42 6.81
CA GLN A 160 -20.20 -19.95 6.41
C GLN A 160 -20.03 -21.23 5.58
N PRO A 161 -21.10 -21.98 5.25
CA PRO A 161 -20.98 -23.11 4.32
C PRO A 161 -20.26 -22.68 3.03
N ARG A 162 -19.30 -23.50 2.57
CA ARG A 162 -18.39 -23.21 1.44
C ARG A 162 -17.27 -22.20 1.70
N LEU A 163 -17.16 -21.62 2.89
CA LEU A 163 -16.06 -20.71 3.24
C LEU A 163 -15.64 -20.89 4.70
N SER A 164 -14.52 -21.58 4.91
CA SER A 164 -13.96 -21.87 6.25
C SER A 164 -13.11 -20.75 6.84
N LEU A 165 -12.96 -19.62 6.13
CA LEU A 165 -12.14 -18.49 6.56
C LEU A 165 -12.90 -17.19 6.36
N GLU A 166 -12.89 -16.33 7.37
CA GLU A 166 -13.43 -14.98 7.23
C GLU A 166 -12.40 -14.06 6.58
N PHE A 167 -12.88 -13.21 5.68
CA PHE A 167 -12.07 -12.12 5.13
C PHE A 167 -12.93 -10.90 4.83
N THR A 168 -12.29 -9.73 4.86
CA THR A 168 -12.90 -8.43 4.55
C THR A 168 -12.22 -7.85 3.33
N LEU A 169 -13.02 -7.24 2.46
CA LEU A 169 -12.57 -6.40 1.36
C LEU A 169 -13.01 -4.97 1.61
N ALA A 170 -12.10 -4.01 1.46
CA ALA A 170 -12.45 -2.60 1.52
C ALA A 170 -11.86 -1.83 0.36
N LEU A 171 -12.67 -0.95 -0.23
CA LEU A 171 -12.19 0.17 -1.01
C LEU A 171 -11.94 1.36 -0.07
N GLU A 172 -10.69 1.72 0.11
CA GLU A 172 -10.26 2.89 0.89
C GLU A 172 -9.40 3.78 0.01
N LYS A 173 -9.78 5.04 -0.18
CA LYS A 173 -8.95 6.04 -0.89
C LYS A 173 -8.49 5.65 -2.31
N GLY A 174 -9.22 4.76 -2.99
CA GLY A 174 -8.89 4.26 -4.34
C GLY A 174 -8.06 2.97 -4.37
N THR A 175 -7.73 2.41 -3.21
CA THR A 175 -7.06 1.12 -3.06
C THR A 175 -8.01 0.06 -2.50
N ILE A 176 -7.95 -1.15 -3.04
CA ILE A 176 -8.62 -2.32 -2.47
C ILE A 176 -7.71 -3.00 -1.47
N HIS A 177 -8.15 -3.06 -0.23
CA HIS A 177 -7.51 -3.79 0.86
C HIS A 177 -8.23 -5.12 1.07
N CYS A 178 -7.46 -6.15 1.41
CA CYS A 178 -7.98 -7.48 1.71
C CYS A 178 -7.26 -8.04 2.94
N TRP A 179 -8.03 -8.43 3.95
CA TRP A 179 -7.50 -8.92 5.22
C TRP A 179 -8.46 -9.92 5.88
N GLY A 180 -7.98 -10.58 6.91
CA GLY A 180 -8.76 -11.45 7.77
C GLY A 180 -8.09 -11.59 9.13
N GLU A 181 -8.52 -12.57 9.92
CA GLU A 181 -7.96 -12.77 11.26
C GLU A 181 -6.46 -13.11 11.19
N GLY A 182 -5.63 -12.20 11.69
CA GLY A 182 -4.18 -12.39 11.77
C GLY A 182 -3.40 -12.19 10.47
N TRP A 183 -4.03 -11.68 9.39
CA TRP A 183 -3.35 -11.39 8.13
C TRP A 183 -3.95 -10.21 7.37
N GLU A 184 -3.12 -9.55 6.59
CA GLU A 184 -3.49 -8.39 5.78
C GLU A 184 -2.58 -8.35 4.54
N LEU A 185 -3.17 -8.18 3.36
CA LEU A 185 -2.46 -7.95 2.11
C LEU A 185 -2.21 -6.46 1.90
N GLU A 186 -1.18 -6.15 1.12
CA GLU A 186 -0.94 -4.79 0.65
C GLU A 186 -2.09 -4.34 -0.26
N GLY A 187 -2.49 -3.07 -0.12
CA GLY A 187 -3.57 -2.48 -0.92
C GLY A 187 -3.27 -2.49 -2.41
N VAL A 188 -4.32 -2.61 -3.23
CA VAL A 188 -4.20 -2.64 -4.70
C VAL A 188 -4.90 -1.45 -5.32
N ASP A 189 -4.15 -0.64 -6.07
CA ASP A 189 -4.72 0.50 -6.80
C ASP A 189 -5.74 0.07 -7.85
N ILE A 190 -6.95 0.63 -7.79
CA ILE A 190 -7.93 0.51 -8.85
C ILE A 190 -7.54 1.52 -9.95
N GLY A 191 -6.69 1.12 -10.89
CA GLY A 191 -6.21 2.04 -11.93
C GLY A 191 -7.30 2.71 -12.79
N ARG A 192 -8.54 2.18 -12.80
CA ARG A 192 -9.70 2.82 -13.46
C ARG A 192 -11.02 2.61 -12.69
N PRO A 193 -11.85 3.65 -12.50
CA PRO A 193 -13.06 3.59 -11.67
C PRO A 193 -14.16 2.67 -12.19
N ASP A 194 -14.20 2.42 -13.50
CA ASP A 194 -15.18 1.55 -14.17
C ASP A 194 -14.91 0.05 -13.99
N LYS A 195 -13.67 -0.34 -13.64
CA LYS A 195 -13.27 -1.75 -13.62
C LYS A 195 -13.57 -2.46 -12.29
N GLY A 196 -13.82 -1.73 -11.21
CA GLY A 196 -14.02 -2.32 -9.89
C GLY A 196 -12.77 -3.05 -9.40
N MET A 197 -12.86 -4.37 -9.20
CA MET A 197 -11.75 -5.17 -8.68
C MET A 197 -10.70 -5.53 -9.75
N PRO A 198 -9.40 -5.36 -9.50
CA PRO A 198 -8.34 -5.82 -10.39
C PRO A 198 -8.44 -7.33 -10.65
N GLY A 199 -8.31 -7.73 -11.93
CA GLY A 199 -8.55 -9.12 -12.33
C GLY A 199 -7.61 -10.16 -11.71
N ASP A 200 -6.39 -9.77 -11.33
CA ASP A 200 -5.47 -10.64 -10.61
C ASP A 200 -5.93 -10.89 -9.17
N LEU A 201 -6.44 -9.85 -8.49
CA LEU A 201 -7.03 -9.97 -7.16
C LEU A 201 -8.32 -10.79 -7.21
N ASP A 202 -9.22 -10.50 -8.15
CA ASP A 202 -10.46 -11.24 -8.38
C ASP A 202 -10.20 -12.75 -8.53
N GLN A 203 -9.28 -13.09 -9.43
CA GLN A 203 -8.92 -14.47 -9.70
C GLN A 203 -8.24 -15.16 -8.50
N ALA A 204 -7.51 -14.42 -7.68
CA ALA A 204 -6.87 -14.96 -6.49
C ALA A 204 -7.87 -15.19 -5.35
N LEU A 205 -8.90 -14.35 -5.23
CA LEU A 205 -10.00 -14.53 -4.29
C LEU A 205 -10.91 -15.69 -4.72
N ASP A 206 -11.23 -15.80 -6.02
CA ASP A 206 -11.92 -16.98 -6.56
C ASP A 206 -11.19 -18.26 -6.18
N ALA A 207 -9.87 -18.33 -6.43
CA ALA A 207 -9.07 -19.48 -6.07
C ALA A 207 -9.07 -19.76 -4.56
N LEU A 208 -8.96 -18.71 -3.73
CA LEU A 208 -9.01 -18.84 -2.28
C LEU A 208 -10.35 -19.45 -1.81
N ILE A 209 -11.47 -19.00 -2.39
CA ILE A 209 -12.82 -19.52 -2.09
C ILE A 209 -13.00 -20.93 -2.65
N GLU A 210 -12.46 -21.25 -3.83
CA GLU A 210 -12.58 -22.59 -4.41
C GLU A 210 -11.68 -23.64 -3.73
N GLY A 211 -10.74 -23.20 -2.90
CA GLY A 211 -9.74 -24.05 -2.24
C GLY A 211 -8.49 -24.32 -3.09
N SER A 212 -8.38 -23.75 -4.28
CA SER A 212 -7.18 -23.81 -5.14
C SER A 212 -6.18 -22.68 -4.82
N GLY A 213 -6.54 -21.77 -3.92
CA GLY A 213 -5.74 -20.69 -3.40
C GLY A 213 -5.46 -20.82 -1.90
N ARG A 214 -4.44 -20.11 -1.41
CA ARG A 214 -4.08 -20.06 0.01
C ARG A 214 -3.44 -18.74 0.39
N VAL A 215 -3.52 -18.39 1.67
CA VAL A 215 -2.75 -17.31 2.28
C VAL A 215 -1.58 -17.92 3.06
N LEU A 216 -0.36 -17.55 2.69
CA LEU A 216 0.87 -17.89 3.39
C LEU A 216 1.25 -16.74 4.31
N ILE A 217 1.28 -17.00 5.61
CA ILE A 217 1.61 -16.02 6.64
C ILE A 217 2.93 -16.42 7.29
N ARG A 218 3.82 -15.43 7.50
CA ARG A 218 5.01 -15.58 8.32
C ARG A 218 5.06 -14.50 9.39
N THR A 219 5.29 -14.94 10.61
CA THR A 219 5.31 -14.09 11.81
C THR A 219 6.60 -14.37 12.56
N ALA A 220 7.33 -13.32 12.90
CA ALA A 220 8.52 -13.44 13.74
C ALA A 220 8.12 -13.89 15.16
N TYR A 221 8.99 -14.62 15.84
CA TYR A 221 8.69 -15.10 17.19
C TYR A 221 8.53 -13.92 18.15
N GLY A 222 7.43 -13.89 18.91
CA GLY A 222 7.08 -12.77 19.79
C GLY A 222 6.43 -11.56 19.09
N ALA A 223 6.35 -11.54 17.75
CA ALA A 223 5.65 -10.47 17.04
C ALA A 223 4.13 -10.70 17.05
N THR A 224 3.39 -9.61 17.23
CA THR A 224 1.91 -9.62 17.19
C THR A 224 1.37 -9.54 15.76
N ALA A 225 2.16 -9.03 14.81
CA ALA A 225 1.79 -8.86 13.41
C ALA A 225 2.72 -9.64 12.47
N PRO A 226 2.20 -10.17 11.34
CA PRO A 226 3.03 -10.85 10.34
C PRO A 226 3.92 -9.86 9.60
N PHE A 227 5.17 -10.25 9.34
CA PHE A 227 6.08 -9.47 8.50
C PHE A 227 5.95 -9.85 7.02
N TRP A 228 5.35 -11.00 6.72
CA TRP A 228 5.14 -11.46 5.36
C TRP A 228 3.78 -12.14 5.24
N VAL A 229 2.98 -11.69 4.28
CA VAL A 229 1.70 -12.30 3.91
C VAL A 229 1.68 -12.44 2.40
N ALA A 230 1.33 -13.61 1.88
CA ALA A 230 1.24 -13.84 0.44
C ALA A 230 -0.02 -14.60 0.08
N LEU A 231 -0.79 -14.05 -0.86
CA LEU A 231 -1.92 -14.72 -1.50
C LEU A 231 -1.38 -15.52 -2.70
N GLN A 232 -1.56 -16.83 -2.66
CA GLN A 232 -1.04 -17.76 -3.64
C GLN A 232 -2.16 -18.54 -4.31
N VAL A 233 -1.99 -18.81 -5.59
CA VAL A 233 -2.89 -19.66 -6.39
C VAL A 233 -2.11 -20.83 -6.95
N PHE A 234 -2.69 -22.02 -6.93
CA PHE A 234 -2.09 -23.19 -7.57
C PHE A 234 -2.40 -23.19 -9.07
N ARG A 235 -1.37 -23.09 -9.92
CA ARG A 235 -1.46 -23.17 -11.40
C ARG A 235 -0.23 -23.83 -11.99
N ASP A 236 -0.42 -24.64 -13.02
CA ASP A 236 0.64 -25.34 -13.74
C ASP A 236 1.54 -26.13 -12.77
N ASP A 237 0.90 -26.89 -11.88
CA ASP A 237 1.54 -27.70 -10.84
C ASP A 237 2.45 -26.93 -9.87
N ARG A 238 2.27 -25.61 -9.74
CA ARG A 238 3.04 -24.77 -8.81
C ARG A 238 2.20 -23.70 -8.12
N TRP A 239 2.61 -23.38 -6.90
CA TRP A 239 2.09 -22.23 -6.18
C TRP A 239 2.68 -20.94 -6.75
N ARG A 240 1.82 -20.06 -7.26
CA ARG A 240 2.19 -18.72 -7.74
C ARG A 240 1.69 -17.66 -6.78
N THR A 241 2.57 -16.79 -6.32
CA THR A 241 2.20 -15.63 -5.50
C THR A 241 1.60 -14.57 -6.41
N ILE A 242 0.34 -14.19 -6.15
CA ILE A 242 -0.35 -13.14 -6.88
C ILE A 242 -0.15 -11.79 -6.19
N ARG A 243 -0.31 -11.78 -4.86
CA ARG A 243 -0.10 -10.59 -4.02
C ARG A 243 0.69 -10.92 -2.78
N ARG A 244 1.44 -9.93 -2.28
CA ARG A 244 2.21 -10.08 -1.05
C ARG A 244 2.36 -8.75 -0.33
N ARG A 245 2.42 -8.82 0.99
CA ARG A 245 3.00 -7.80 1.86
C ARG A 245 4.39 -8.29 2.26
N VAL A 246 5.40 -7.42 2.17
CA VAL A 246 6.81 -7.74 2.44
C VAL A 246 7.32 -6.94 3.63
N GLY A 247 8.12 -7.60 4.46
CA GLY A 247 8.83 -7.05 5.60
C GLY A 247 10.04 -7.91 5.94
N LEU A 248 10.86 -7.44 6.87
CA LEU A 248 12.03 -8.17 7.36
C LEU A 248 11.68 -8.89 8.68
N PRO A 249 12.14 -10.14 8.87
CA PRO A 249 11.95 -10.84 10.13
C PRO A 249 12.87 -10.23 11.20
N TRP A 250 12.28 -9.74 12.29
CA TRP A 250 13.01 -9.39 13.50
C TRP A 250 12.21 -9.85 14.72
N PRO A 251 12.69 -10.85 15.50
CA PRO A 251 13.92 -11.63 15.35
C PRO A 251 13.93 -12.57 14.11
N PRO A 252 15.10 -13.13 13.71
CA PRO A 252 15.23 -14.01 12.54
C PRO A 252 14.59 -15.39 12.71
N VAL A 253 14.01 -15.68 13.87
CA VAL A 253 13.20 -16.88 14.13
C VAL A 253 11.75 -16.55 13.84
N TRP A 254 11.09 -17.35 13.01
CA TRP A 254 9.70 -17.10 12.60
C TRP A 254 8.92 -18.40 12.44
N ARG A 255 7.60 -18.28 12.50
CA ARG A 255 6.64 -19.36 12.27
C ARG A 255 5.92 -19.17 10.94
N ARG A 256 5.50 -20.28 10.34
CA ARG A 256 4.72 -20.32 9.10
C ARG A 256 3.31 -20.79 9.40
N GLN A 257 2.31 -20.08 8.89
CA GLN A 257 0.91 -20.49 8.91
C GLN A 257 0.35 -20.48 7.49
N LEU A 258 -0.48 -21.46 7.16
CA LEU A 258 -1.19 -21.57 5.90
C LEU A 258 -2.68 -21.49 6.21
N LEU A 259 -3.36 -20.53 5.59
CA LEU A 259 -4.82 -20.47 5.60
C LEU A 259 -5.31 -20.85 4.20
N ALA A 260 -6.24 -21.78 4.13
CA ALA A 260 -6.89 -22.18 2.89
C ALA A 260 -8.36 -22.49 3.21
N ASN A 261 -9.22 -22.40 2.19
CA ASN A 261 -10.59 -22.83 2.38
C ASN A 261 -10.68 -24.36 2.38
N HIS A 262 -11.05 -24.92 3.52
CA HIS A 262 -11.20 -26.37 3.71
C HIS A 262 -12.53 -26.91 3.18
N HIS A 263 -13.46 -26.03 2.81
CA HIS A 263 -14.74 -26.39 2.18
C HIS A 263 -14.74 -26.20 0.65
N GLY A 264 -13.55 -26.00 0.05
CA GLY A 264 -13.39 -25.95 -1.40
C GLY A 264 -13.84 -27.25 -2.09
N LYS A 265 -14.07 -27.18 -3.41
CA LYS A 265 -14.52 -28.35 -4.18
C LYS A 265 -13.54 -29.52 -3.97
N PRO A 266 -14.03 -30.74 -3.70
CA PRO A 266 -13.15 -31.90 -3.55
C PRO A 266 -12.37 -32.13 -4.86
N GLY A 267 -11.03 -32.04 -4.80
CA GLY A 267 -10.13 -32.33 -5.92
C GLY A 267 -9.23 -31.17 -6.41
N THR A 268 -9.37 -29.95 -5.88
CA THR A 268 -8.64 -28.76 -6.38
C THR A 268 -7.36 -28.38 -5.61
N ALA A 269 -7.08 -29.01 -4.47
CA ALA A 269 -5.90 -28.69 -3.67
C ALA A 269 -4.87 -29.85 -3.67
N PRO A 270 -3.65 -29.66 -4.18
CA PRO A 270 -2.54 -30.55 -3.86
C PRO A 270 -2.10 -30.33 -2.42
N ARG A 271 -1.89 -31.43 -1.71
CA ARG A 271 -1.40 -31.45 -0.32
C ARG A 271 -0.03 -30.79 -0.18
#